data_AF-A0A0F9BN36-F1
#
_entry.id   AF-A0A0F9BN36-F1
#
_cell.length_a   1.000
_cell.length_b   1.000
_cell.length_c   1.000
_cell.angle_alpha   90.00
_cell.angle_beta   90.00
_cell.angle_gamma   90.00
#
_symmetry.space_group_name_H-M   'P 1'
#
loop_
_entity.id
_entity.type
_entity.pdbx_description
1 polymer ?
#
loop_
_entity_poly.entity_id
_entity_poly.type
_entity_poly.pdbx_seq_one_letter_code
_entity_poly.pdbx_strand_id
1 'polypeptide(L)'
;MSTALMKLSTLQEKVIEQLGYSTDDYQDETSAEHEECISTMKDILSYGIDDGYGKFIYHSDTVPFFNDNKSGIMAMAKEQSEDFGTGMIEMIKGFNCFKDLDENDILMGLYEGGEYETNVKNGMAWYAGEEVCRQLLPDY
;
A
#
# COMPACT_ATOMS: atom_id res chain seq x y z
N MET A 1 2.02 30.02 -5.51
CA MET A 1 0.93 29.73 -4.55
C MET A 1 1.61 29.11 -3.34
N SER A 2 1.38 29.63 -2.13
CA SER A 2 1.91 28.99 -0.93
C SER A 2 1.08 27.74 -0.66
N THR A 3 1.60 26.56 -1.01
CA THR A 3 0.98 25.27 -0.68
C THR A 3 1.03 25.15 0.85
N ALA A 4 -0.13 25.10 1.50
CA ALA A 4 -0.17 24.64 2.87
C ALA A 4 0.36 23.20 2.87
N LEU A 5 1.34 22.89 3.73
CA LEU A 5 1.88 21.55 3.90
C LEU A 5 0.68 20.59 4.09
N MET A 6 0.40 19.74 3.11
CA MET A 6 -0.70 18.79 3.21
C MET A 6 -0.32 17.80 4.29
N LYS A 7 -1.14 17.72 5.35
CA LYS A 7 -0.85 16.81 6.45
C LYS A 7 -1.07 15.37 5.97
N LEU A 8 0.01 14.60 5.95
CA LEU A 8 -0.03 13.17 5.63
C LEU A 8 -0.78 12.41 6.74
N SER A 9 -1.47 11.35 6.34
CA SER A 9 -1.95 10.34 7.29
C SER A 9 -0.78 9.46 7.72
N THR A 10 -0.91 8.79 8.87
CA THR A 10 0.13 7.88 9.37
C THR A 10 0.46 6.78 8.34
N LEU A 11 -0.53 6.24 7.62
CA LEU A 11 -0.27 5.21 6.62
C LEU A 11 0.48 5.78 5.40
N GLN A 12 0.18 7.02 5.00
CA GLN A 12 0.92 7.68 3.92
C GLN A 12 2.39 7.88 4.28
N GLU A 13 2.67 8.37 5.50
CA GLU A 13 4.03 8.50 6.02
C GLU A 13 4.76 7.15 6.00
N LYS A 14 4.10 6.08 6.46
CA LYS A 14 4.70 4.75 6.53
C LYS A 14 4.98 4.15 5.15
N VAL A 15 4.12 4.37 4.17
CA VAL A 15 4.40 3.94 2.79
C VAL A 15 5.58 4.70 2.20
N ILE A 16 5.67 6.03 2.40
CA ILE A 16 6.82 6.82 1.94
C ILE A 16 8.13 6.30 2.55
N GLU A 17 8.13 6.04 3.85
CA GLU A 17 9.28 5.42 4.53
C GLU A 17 9.60 4.01 4.01
N GLN A 18 8.59 3.21 3.70
CA GLN A 18 8.74 1.86 3.15
C GLN A 18 9.30 1.90 1.72
N LEU A 19 9.02 2.95 0.95
CA LEU A 19 9.62 3.20 -0.37
C LEU A 19 11.08 3.67 -0.27
N GLY A 20 11.53 4.09 0.91
CA GLY A 20 12.91 4.47 1.18
C GLY A 20 13.17 5.98 1.28
N TYR A 21 12.11 6.79 1.35
CA TYR A 21 12.19 8.25 1.45
C TYR A 21 11.78 8.73 2.84
N SER A 22 12.27 9.91 3.26
CA SER A 22 11.71 10.55 4.45
C SER A 22 10.48 11.39 4.10
N THR A 23 9.62 11.63 5.08
CA THR A 23 8.46 12.53 4.89
C THR A 23 8.88 13.98 4.66
N ASP A 24 10.01 14.38 5.23
CA ASP A 24 10.56 15.72 5.04
C ASP A 24 11.03 15.91 3.60
N ASP A 25 11.72 14.92 3.04
CA ASP A 25 12.13 14.90 1.63
C ASP A 25 10.90 14.93 0.71
N TYR A 26 9.87 14.12 1.00
CA TYR A 26 8.62 14.13 0.25
C TYR A 26 7.90 15.49 0.32
N GLN A 27 8.04 16.25 1.41
CA GLN A 27 7.37 17.55 1.54
C GLN A 27 8.17 18.72 0.97
N ASP A 28 9.49 18.56 0.80
CA ASP A 28 10.33 19.57 0.16
C ASP A 28 10.29 19.40 -1.37
N GLU A 29 9.31 20.04 -2.00
CA GLU A 29 9.11 20.08 -3.46
C GLU A 29 10.33 20.60 -4.25
N THR A 30 11.37 21.15 -3.59
CA THR A 30 12.59 21.64 -4.23
C THR A 30 13.76 20.65 -4.18
N SER A 31 13.60 19.54 -3.43
CA SER A 31 14.63 18.51 -3.27
C SER A 31 14.64 17.52 -4.44
N ALA A 32 15.81 16.94 -4.72
CA ALA A 32 15.92 15.89 -5.73
C ALA A 32 15.21 14.62 -5.26
N GLU A 33 15.26 14.34 -3.95
CA GLU A 33 14.61 13.22 -3.30
C GLU A 33 13.08 13.28 -3.45
N HIS A 34 12.47 14.47 -3.42
CA HIS A 34 11.06 14.65 -3.76
C HIS A 34 10.77 14.19 -5.19
N GLU A 35 11.55 14.65 -6.17
CA GLU A 35 11.37 14.29 -7.57
C GLU A 35 11.51 12.77 -7.79
N GLU A 36 12.50 12.14 -7.15
CA GLU A 36 12.71 10.68 -7.19
C GLU A 36 11.55 9.90 -6.54
N CYS A 37 11.07 10.37 -5.39
CA CYS A 37 9.91 9.80 -4.70
C CYS A 37 8.67 9.85 -5.59
N ILE A 38 8.39 11.00 -6.22
CA ILE A 38 7.27 11.17 -7.15
C ILE A 38 7.44 10.29 -8.39
N SER A 39 8.66 10.16 -8.94
CA SER A 39 8.93 9.26 -10.06
C SER A 39 8.64 7.80 -9.68
N THR A 40 9.09 7.38 -8.50
CA THR A 40 8.83 6.03 -7.96
C THR A 40 7.34 5.75 -7.85
N MET A 41 6.56 6.69 -7.31
CA MET A 41 5.09 6.55 -7.21
C MET A 41 4.43 6.43 -8.58
N LYS A 42 4.88 7.21 -9.58
CA LYS A 42 4.36 7.12 -10.95
C LYS A 42 4.67 5.78 -11.62
N ASP A 43 5.85 5.23 -11.38
CA ASP A 43 6.23 3.91 -11.88
C ASP A 43 5.37 2.82 -11.22
N ILE A 44 5.14 2.90 -9.90
CA ILE A 44 4.21 2.01 -9.19
C ILE A 44 2.80 2.08 -9.79
N LEU A 45 2.28 3.28 -10.06
CA LEU A 45 0.94 3.46 -10.62
C LEU A 45 0.84 2.97 -12.08
N SER A 46 1.95 2.96 -12.82
CA SER A 46 2.00 2.50 -14.22
C SER A 46 2.20 0.99 -14.35
N TYR A 47 2.98 0.39 -13.45
CA TYR A 47 3.52 -0.96 -13.63
C TYR A 47 3.14 -1.93 -12.51
N GLY A 48 2.56 -1.44 -11.41
CA GLY A 48 2.28 -2.22 -10.22
C GLY A 48 3.49 -2.24 -9.28
N ILE A 49 3.23 -2.34 -7.97
CA ILE A 49 4.29 -2.33 -6.96
C ILE A 49 5.09 -3.64 -6.91
N ASP A 50 4.56 -4.71 -7.52
CA ASP A 50 5.21 -6.01 -7.63
C ASP A 50 6.42 -6.02 -8.58
N ASP A 51 6.62 -4.95 -9.38
CA ASP A 51 7.85 -4.74 -10.17
C ASP A 51 9.08 -4.37 -9.31
N GLY A 52 8.87 -4.13 -8.01
CA GLY A 52 9.91 -4.16 -6.99
C GLY A 52 10.45 -2.78 -6.60
N TYR A 53 9.82 -2.15 -5.61
CA TYR A 53 10.17 -0.82 -5.13
C TYR A 53 10.49 -0.81 -3.64
N GLY A 54 11.58 -0.13 -3.26
CA GLY A 54 12.00 0.04 -1.87
C GLY A 54 11.98 -1.27 -1.07
N LYS A 55 11.27 -1.26 0.05
CA LYS A 55 11.09 -2.42 0.93
C LYS A 55 9.79 -3.19 0.66
N PHE A 56 9.16 -3.01 -0.50
CA PHE A 56 8.03 -3.84 -0.96
C PHE A 56 8.47 -5.10 -1.73
N ILE A 57 9.78 -5.36 -1.81
CA ILE A 57 10.37 -6.46 -2.59
C ILE A 57 10.37 -7.78 -1.83
N TYR A 58 10.65 -7.74 -0.52
CA TYR A 58 10.89 -8.94 0.28
C TYR A 58 9.83 -9.13 1.36
N HIS A 59 9.39 -10.39 1.53
CA HIS A 59 8.47 -10.78 2.61
C HIS A 59 8.98 -10.44 4.01
N SER A 60 10.31 -10.39 4.19
CA SER A 60 10.95 -9.95 5.44
C SER A 60 10.61 -8.52 5.82
N ASP A 61 10.19 -7.70 4.87
CA ASP A 61 9.87 -6.29 5.07
C ASP A 61 8.36 -6.03 4.91
N THR A 62 7.69 -6.66 3.94
CA THR A 62 6.25 -6.46 3.70
C THR A 62 5.36 -7.08 4.77
N VAL A 63 5.73 -8.24 5.33
CA VAL A 63 4.95 -8.87 6.39
C VAL A 63 4.99 -8.05 7.68
N PRO A 64 6.15 -7.59 8.20
CA PRO A 64 6.19 -6.64 9.30
C PRO A 64 5.43 -5.34 9.01
N PHE A 65 5.61 -4.76 7.81
CA PHE A 65 4.90 -3.55 7.42
C PHE A 65 3.38 -3.73 7.54
N PHE A 66 2.82 -4.83 7.02
CA PHE A 66 1.40 -5.11 7.16
C PHE A 66 1.00 -5.26 8.63
N ASN A 67 1.76 -6.01 9.44
CA ASN A 67 1.39 -6.24 10.84
C ASN A 67 1.38 -4.92 11.64
N ASP A 68 2.39 -4.08 11.45
CA ASP A 68 2.54 -2.80 12.16
C ASP A 68 1.47 -1.77 11.74
N ASN A 69 0.96 -1.89 10.50
CA ASN A 69 -0.01 -0.96 9.93
C ASN A 69 -1.39 -1.60 9.67
N LYS A 70 -1.65 -2.79 10.21
CA LYS A 70 -2.82 -3.63 9.88
C LYS A 70 -4.13 -2.87 10.02
N SER A 71 -4.31 -2.12 11.10
CA SER A 71 -5.53 -1.35 11.33
C SER A 71 -5.80 -0.31 10.23
N GLY A 72 -4.78 0.42 9.80
CA GLY A 72 -4.89 1.44 8.75
C GLY A 72 -5.17 0.81 7.39
N ILE A 73 -4.45 -0.27 7.05
CA ILE A 73 -4.64 -0.98 5.77
C ILE A 73 -6.05 -1.59 5.69
N MET A 74 -6.52 -2.24 6.76
CA MET A 74 -7.85 -2.84 6.80
C MET A 74 -8.95 -1.78 6.78
N ALA A 75 -8.75 -0.62 7.41
CA ALA A 75 -9.69 0.49 7.34
C ALA A 75 -9.81 1.03 5.90
N MET A 76 -8.69 1.25 5.22
CA MET A 76 -8.67 1.68 3.83
C MET A 76 -9.37 0.68 2.89
N ALA A 77 -9.09 -0.62 3.04
CA ALA A 77 -9.77 -1.67 2.26
C ALA A 77 -11.28 -1.71 2.53
N LYS A 78 -11.69 -1.50 3.79
CA LYS A 78 -13.09 -1.44 4.14
C LYS A 78 -13.79 -0.24 3.50
N GLU A 79 -13.22 0.97 3.65
CA GLU A 79 -13.77 2.20 3.05
C GLU A 79 -13.93 2.05 1.54
N GLN A 80 -12.89 1.57 0.84
CA GLN A 80 -12.95 1.35 -0.60
C GLN A 80 -14.02 0.30 -1.00
N SER A 81 -14.16 -0.78 -0.23
CA SER A 81 -15.21 -1.78 -0.51
C SER A 81 -16.63 -1.22 -0.32
N GLU A 82 -16.81 -0.32 0.65
CA GLU A 82 -18.08 0.38 0.88
C GLU A 82 -18.41 1.32 -0.30
N ASP A 83 -17.41 2.05 -0.81
CA ASP A 83 -17.55 2.91 -1.99
C ASP A 83 -17.91 2.11 -3.26
N PHE A 84 -17.39 0.90 -3.39
CA PHE A 84 -17.71 -0.01 -4.50
C PHE A 84 -19.03 -0.78 -4.30
N GLY A 85 -19.62 -0.74 -3.10
CA GLY A 85 -20.84 -1.48 -2.78
C GLY A 85 -20.67 -3.00 -2.74
N THR A 86 -19.48 -3.49 -2.38
CA THR A 86 -19.12 -4.92 -2.31
C THR A 86 -18.59 -5.29 -0.91
N GLY A 87 -18.41 -6.59 -0.64
CA GLY A 87 -17.77 -7.04 0.59
C GLY A 87 -16.25 -6.82 0.55
N MET A 88 -15.66 -6.38 1.66
CA MET A 88 -14.20 -6.18 1.76
C MET A 88 -13.38 -7.43 1.36
N ILE A 89 -13.77 -8.62 1.82
CA ILE A 89 -13.06 -9.87 1.48
C ILE A 89 -13.26 -10.23 0.00
N GLU A 90 -14.46 -10.01 -0.54
CA GLU A 90 -14.75 -10.20 -1.97
C GLU A 90 -13.86 -9.29 -2.83
N MET A 91 -13.73 -8.02 -2.45
CA MET A 91 -12.85 -7.05 -3.10
C MET A 91 -11.38 -7.49 -3.04
N ILE A 92 -10.87 -7.82 -1.84
CA ILE A 92 -9.48 -8.25 -1.64
C ILE A 92 -9.19 -9.50 -2.46
N LYS A 93 -10.08 -10.49 -2.45
CA LYS A 93 -9.94 -11.72 -3.25
C LYS A 93 -9.85 -11.44 -4.76
N GLY A 94 -10.33 -10.30 -5.22
CA GLY A 94 -10.20 -9.83 -6.60
C GLY A 94 -8.77 -9.42 -7.01
N PHE A 95 -7.85 -9.24 -6.06
CA PHE A 95 -6.48 -8.84 -6.36
C PHE A 95 -5.75 -9.94 -7.16
N ASN A 96 -4.98 -9.52 -8.17
CA ASN A 96 -4.31 -10.46 -9.08
C ASN A 96 -3.34 -11.42 -8.35
N CYS A 97 -2.71 -10.95 -7.27
CA CYS A 97 -1.83 -11.76 -6.42
C CYS A 97 -2.56 -12.88 -5.65
N PHE A 98 -3.89 -12.87 -5.61
CA PHE A 98 -4.74 -13.84 -4.92
C PHE A 98 -5.61 -14.69 -5.84
N LYS A 99 -5.33 -14.70 -7.15
CA LYS A 99 -6.14 -15.42 -8.16
C LYS A 99 -6.33 -16.92 -7.87
N ASP A 100 -5.39 -17.54 -7.17
CA ASP A 100 -5.37 -18.97 -6.85
C ASP A 100 -5.85 -19.29 -5.42
N LEU A 101 -6.28 -18.27 -4.66
CA LEU A 101 -6.73 -18.38 -3.27
C LEU A 101 -8.26 -18.26 -3.20
N ASP A 102 -8.86 -18.96 -2.24
CA ASP A 102 -10.28 -18.78 -1.92
C ASP A 102 -10.49 -17.75 -0.79
N GLU A 103 -11.75 -17.38 -0.52
CA GLU A 103 -12.07 -16.40 0.52
C GLU A 103 -11.64 -16.86 1.92
N ASN A 104 -11.65 -18.16 2.19
CA ASN A 104 -11.22 -18.70 3.47
C ASN A 104 -9.70 -18.60 3.62
N ASP A 105 -8.92 -18.83 2.56
CA ASP A 105 -7.47 -18.58 2.56
C ASP A 105 -7.15 -17.12 2.89
N ILE A 106 -7.89 -16.17 2.30
CA ILE A 106 -7.76 -14.73 2.58
C ILE A 106 -8.09 -14.44 4.05
N LEU A 107 -9.24 -14.92 4.54
CA LEU A 107 -9.66 -14.71 5.93
C LEU A 107 -8.64 -15.26 6.93
N MET A 108 -8.17 -16.49 6.71
CA MET A 108 -7.18 -17.14 7.55
C MET A 108 -5.87 -16.34 7.54
N GLY A 109 -5.35 -15.99 6.37
CA GLY A 109 -4.11 -15.21 6.24
C GLY A 109 -4.19 -13.81 6.87
N LEU A 110 -5.36 -13.18 6.87
CA LEU A 110 -5.58 -11.88 7.51
C LEU A 110 -5.62 -11.97 9.04
N TYR A 111 -6.29 -12.97 9.61
CA TYR A 111 -6.68 -12.96 11.03
C TYR A 111 -6.07 -14.06 11.89
N GLU A 112 -6.04 -15.29 11.40
CA GLU A 112 -5.75 -16.49 12.21
C GLU A 112 -4.37 -17.11 11.88
N GLY A 113 -3.73 -16.65 10.80
CA GLY A 113 -2.56 -17.29 10.20
C GLY A 113 -2.97 -18.42 9.25
N GLY A 114 -2.00 -19.17 8.73
CA GLY A 114 -2.26 -20.28 7.81
C GLY A 114 -1.21 -20.43 6.72
N GLU A 115 -1.45 -21.37 5.80
CA GLU A 115 -0.51 -21.68 4.70
C GLU A 115 -0.18 -20.44 3.86
N TYR A 116 -1.17 -19.60 3.60
CA TYR A 116 -1.04 -18.41 2.76
C TYR A 116 -0.85 -17.11 3.55
N GLU A 117 -0.59 -17.16 4.85
CA GLU A 117 -0.44 -15.96 5.68
C GLU A 117 0.58 -14.97 5.10
N THR A 118 1.75 -15.47 4.71
CA THR A 118 2.81 -14.63 4.14
C THR A 118 2.35 -13.97 2.84
N ASN A 119 1.71 -14.72 1.95
CA ASN A 119 1.22 -14.23 0.66
C ASN A 119 0.13 -13.17 0.86
N VAL A 120 -0.82 -13.42 1.74
CA VAL A 120 -1.92 -12.50 2.04
C VAL A 120 -1.39 -11.20 2.64
N LYS A 121 -0.51 -11.27 3.64
CA LYS A 121 0.09 -10.07 4.25
C LYS A 121 0.95 -9.28 3.26
N ASN A 122 1.71 -9.97 2.41
CA ASN A 122 2.47 -9.33 1.34
C ASN A 122 1.56 -8.60 0.34
N GLY A 123 0.51 -9.27 -0.15
CA GLY A 123 -0.43 -8.64 -1.08
C GLY A 123 -1.18 -7.45 -0.48
N MET A 124 -1.51 -7.50 0.81
CA MET A 124 -2.12 -6.36 1.51
C MET A 124 -1.13 -5.19 1.72
N ALA A 125 0.17 -5.48 1.91
CA ALA A 125 1.20 -4.44 1.92
C ALA A 125 1.33 -3.77 0.54
N TRP A 126 1.31 -4.56 -0.53
CA TRP A 126 1.30 -4.05 -1.91
C TRP A 126 0.10 -3.16 -2.19
N TYR A 127 -1.10 -3.64 -1.85
CA TYR A 127 -2.34 -2.84 -1.93
C TYR A 127 -2.20 -1.48 -1.24
N ALA A 128 -1.68 -1.45 -0.01
CA ALA A 128 -1.49 -0.20 0.72
C ALA A 128 -0.50 0.74 0.01
N GLY A 129 0.60 0.20 -0.54
CA GLY A 129 1.57 0.97 -1.30
C GLY A 129 0.96 1.61 -2.55
N GLU A 130 0.25 0.83 -3.36
CA GLU A 130 -0.39 1.31 -4.59
C GLU A 130 -1.47 2.36 -4.31
N GLU A 131 -2.36 2.09 -3.36
CA GLU A 131 -3.47 3.00 -3.07
C GLU A 131 -3.02 4.28 -2.36
N VAL A 132 -1.96 4.24 -1.54
CA VAL A 132 -1.34 5.48 -1.04
C VAL A 132 -0.73 6.29 -2.18
N CYS A 133 -0.02 5.65 -3.13
CA CYS A 133 0.50 6.37 -4.30
C CYS A 133 -0.64 7.05 -5.08
N ARG A 134 -1.79 6.36 -5.23
CA ARG A 134 -2.98 6.89 -5.90
C ARG A 134 -3.61 8.07 -5.15
N GLN A 135 -3.64 8.03 -3.82
CA GLN A 135 -4.14 9.14 -3.00
C GLN A 135 -3.23 10.36 -3.05
N LEU A 136 -1.91 10.16 -3.12
CA LEU A 136 -0.93 11.25 -3.16
C LEU A 136 -0.81 11.86 -4.56
N LEU A 137 -1.06 11.08 -5.62
CA LEU A 137 -1.04 11.50 -7.02
C LEU A 137 -2.40 11.26 -7.72
N PRO A 138 -3.48 11.94 -7.30
CA PRO A 138 -4.83 11.67 -7.80
C PRO A 138 -5.05 12.02 -9.29
N ASP A 139 -4.17 12.86 -9.87
CA ASP A 139 -4.25 13.32 -11.25
C ASP A 139 -3.34 12.52 -12.23
N TYR A 140 -2.68 11.46 -11.74
CA TYR A 140 -1.84 10.56 -12.54
C TYR A 140 -2.62 9.32 -12.98
#